data_AF-A0A7Z9BTV5-F1
#
_entry.id   AF-A0A7Z9BTV5-F1
#
_cell.length_a   1.000
_cell.length_b   1.000
_cell.length_c   1.000
_cell.angle_alpha   90.00
_cell.angle_beta   90.00
_cell.angle_gamma   90.00
#
_symmetry.space_group_name_H-M   'P 1'
#
loop_
_entity.id
_entity.type
_entity.pdbx_description
1 polymer ?
#
loop_
_entity_poly.entity_id
_entity_poly.type
_entity_poly.pdbx_seq_one_letter_code
_entity_poly.pdbx_strand_id
1 'polypeptide(L)'
;MANLPPEIKELVNQLKQKSLDIIDQVTTTESALFERLGETEETLLFFAELTTVLEDAEATYMQLTRLGLNIARSQPEASSDMLELMNRAIIRTQARIPAWERSLEEVKLEWNLP
;
A
#
# COMPACT_ATOMS: atom_id res chain seq x y z
N MET A 1 -18.06 7.62 4.15
CA MET A 1 -17.43 8.90 4.53
C MET A 1 -18.33 10.05 4.10
N ALA A 2 -19.41 10.37 4.81
CA ALA A 2 -20.41 11.35 4.32
C ALA A 2 -19.80 12.76 4.13
N ASN A 3 -18.90 13.17 5.02
CA ASN A 3 -18.39 14.55 5.15
C ASN A 3 -17.21 14.92 4.24
N LEU A 4 -16.67 13.99 3.46
CA LEU A 4 -15.60 14.31 2.50
C LEU A 4 -16.17 14.77 1.15
N PRO A 5 -15.46 15.62 0.40
CA PRO A 5 -15.77 15.84 -1.01
C PRO A 5 -15.75 14.51 -1.79
N PRO A 6 -16.64 14.30 -2.77
CA PRO A 6 -16.67 13.06 -3.57
C PRO A 6 -15.32 12.69 -4.19
N GLU A 7 -14.60 13.68 -4.71
CA GLU A 7 -13.26 13.51 -5.32
C GLU A 7 -12.25 12.93 -4.32
N ILE A 8 -12.28 13.38 -3.06
CA ILE A 8 -11.39 12.88 -2.01
C ILE A 8 -11.77 11.45 -1.61
N LYS A 9 -13.07 11.11 -1.57
CA LYS A 9 -13.51 9.72 -1.31
C LYS A 9 -13.00 8.78 -2.40
N GLU A 10 -13.12 9.21 -3.65
CA GLU A 10 -12.68 8.44 -4.80
C GLU A 10 -11.16 8.24 -4.76
N LEU A 11 -10.39 9.31 -4.53
CA LEU A 11 -8.94 9.22 -4.37
C LEU A 11 -8.54 8.26 -3.24
N VAL A 12 -9.17 8.35 -2.07
CA VAL A 12 -8.88 7.43 -0.95
C VAL A 12 -9.17 5.98 -1.31
N ASN A 13 -10.27 5.72 -2.03
CA ASN A 13 -10.62 4.37 -2.47
C ASN A 13 -9.62 3.84 -3.51
N GLN A 14 -9.21 4.67 -4.46
CA GLN A 14 -8.17 4.32 -5.44
C GLN A 14 -6.84 3.99 -4.76
N LEU A 15 -6.41 4.78 -3.77
CA LEU A 15 -5.18 4.51 -3.04
C LEU A 15 -5.25 3.22 -2.23
N LYS A 16 -6.42 2.91 -1.63
CA LYS A 16 -6.63 1.62 -0.97
C LYS A 16 -6.55 0.46 -1.95
N GLN A 17 -7.16 0.59 -3.13
CA GLN A 17 -7.09 -0.45 -4.16
C GLN A 17 -5.64 -0.66 -4.60
N LYS A 18 -4.91 0.42 -4.88
CA LYS A 18 -3.48 0.34 -5.23
C LYS A 18 -2.65 -0.35 -4.14
N SER A 19 -2.92 -0.09 -2.85
CA SER A 19 -2.24 -0.81 -1.77
C SER A 19 -2.54 -2.31 -1.79
N LEU A 20 -3.78 -2.72 -2.09
CA LEU A 20 -4.13 -4.13 -2.26
C LEU A 20 -3.45 -4.75 -3.48
N ASP A 21 -3.41 -4.01 -4.59
CA ASP A 21 -2.75 -4.47 -5.82
C ASP A 21 -1.23 -4.68 -5.61
N ILE A 22 -0.60 -3.84 -4.78
CA ILE A 22 0.81 -4.01 -4.38
C ILE A 22 0.98 -5.25 -3.51
N ILE A 23 0.11 -5.46 -2.52
CA ILE A 23 0.14 -6.66 -1.66
C ILE A 23 0.03 -7.94 -2.51
N ASP A 24 -0.92 -7.97 -3.45
CA ASP A 24 -1.11 -9.10 -4.36
C ASP A 24 0.13 -9.34 -5.24
N GLN A 25 0.71 -8.27 -5.80
CA GLN A 25 1.94 -8.38 -6.59
C GLN A 25 3.14 -8.84 -5.78
N VAL A 26 3.31 -8.35 -4.55
CA VAL A 26 4.40 -8.78 -3.65
C VAL A 26 4.28 -10.28 -3.37
N THR A 27 3.12 -10.72 -2.90
CA THR A 27 2.89 -12.13 -2.55
C THR A 27 3.05 -13.06 -3.75
N THR A 28 2.61 -12.62 -4.94
CA THR A 28 2.82 -13.35 -6.19
C THR A 28 4.30 -13.44 -6.56
N THR A 29 5.03 -12.34 -6.44
CA THR A 29 6.47 -12.27 -6.79
C THR A 29 7.28 -13.11 -5.81
N GLU A 30 6.99 -13.03 -4.52
CA GLU A 30 7.61 -13.82 -3.46
C GLU A 30 7.41 -15.32 -3.70
N SER A 31 6.17 -15.74 -3.98
CA SER A 31 5.87 -17.14 -4.30
C SER A 31 6.63 -17.61 -5.53
N ALA A 32 6.66 -16.80 -6.60
CA ALA A 32 7.36 -17.16 -7.84
C ALA A 32 8.89 -17.24 -7.63
N LEU A 33 9.45 -16.36 -6.81
CA LEU A 33 10.87 -16.38 -6.45
C LEU A 33 11.20 -17.66 -5.67
N PHE A 34 10.40 -17.97 -4.66
CA PHE A 34 10.58 -19.15 -3.83
C PHE A 34 10.43 -20.45 -4.63
N GLU A 35 9.41 -20.57 -5.47
CA GLU A 35 9.18 -21.78 -6.28
C GLU A 35 10.31 -22.05 -7.28
N ARG A 36 10.92 -21.00 -7.85
CA ARG A 36 11.94 -21.14 -8.88
C ARG A 36 13.35 -21.30 -8.33
N LEU A 37 13.67 -20.62 -7.24
CA LEU A 37 15.04 -20.48 -6.75
C LEU A 37 15.21 -20.94 -5.29
N GLY A 38 14.10 -21.04 -4.54
CA GLY A 38 14.12 -21.32 -3.11
C GLY A 38 14.72 -20.19 -2.27
N GLU A 39 14.96 -20.49 -1.00
CA GLU A 39 15.70 -19.62 -0.09
C GLU A 39 17.20 -19.91 -0.17
N THR A 40 17.94 -18.94 -0.71
CA THR A 40 19.40 -18.94 -0.82
C THR A 40 19.94 -17.64 -0.20
N GLU A 41 21.25 -17.57 0.03
CA GLU A 41 21.88 -16.33 0.54
C GLU A 41 21.60 -15.12 -0.36
N GLU A 42 21.49 -15.32 -1.67
CA GLU A 42 21.19 -14.25 -2.63
C GLU A 42 19.71 -13.85 -2.60
N THR A 43 18.78 -14.81 -2.53
CA THR A 43 17.33 -14.52 -2.54
C THR A 43 16.82 -13.96 -1.22
N LEU A 44 17.50 -14.22 -0.10
CA LEU A 44 17.15 -13.71 1.23
C LEU A 44 17.05 -12.17 1.29
N LEU A 45 17.93 -11.45 0.59
CA LEU A 45 17.89 -9.99 0.54
C LEU A 45 16.62 -9.49 -0.14
N PHE A 46 16.19 -10.16 -1.22
CA PHE A 46 14.97 -9.82 -1.94
C PHE A 46 13.71 -10.20 -1.16
N PHE A 47 13.70 -11.33 -0.45
CA PHE A 47 12.59 -11.67 0.46
C PHE A 47 12.41 -10.62 1.55
N ALA A 48 13.50 -10.12 2.14
CA ALA A 48 13.44 -9.06 3.13
C ALA A 48 12.91 -7.73 2.56
N GLU A 49 13.32 -7.38 1.32
CA GLU A 49 12.80 -6.19 0.63
C GLU A 49 11.30 -6.33 0.34
N LEU A 50 10.87 -7.46 -0.25
CA LEU A 50 9.47 -7.76 -0.52
C LEU A 50 8.62 -7.72 0.76
N THR A 51 9.12 -8.29 1.86
CA THR A 51 8.46 -8.23 3.17
C THR A 51 8.28 -6.78 3.64
N THR A 52 9.29 -5.93 3.46
CA THR A 52 9.20 -4.51 3.84
C THR A 52 8.12 -3.79 3.04
N VAL A 53 8.05 -4.04 1.73
CA VAL A 53 7.00 -3.48 0.85
C VAL A 53 5.62 -3.96 1.27
N LEU A 54 5.47 -5.25 1.58
CA LEU A 54 4.23 -5.86 2.03
C LEU A 54 3.69 -5.18 3.29
N GLU A 55 4.51 -5.14 4.36
CA GLU A 55 4.14 -4.56 5.65
C GLU A 55 3.75 -3.08 5.50
N ASP A 56 4.48 -2.36 4.66
CA ASP A 56 4.23 -0.95 4.39
C ASP A 56 2.93 -0.69 3.64
N ALA A 57 2.62 -1.51 2.65
CA ALA A 57 1.38 -1.43 1.89
C ALA A 57 0.17 -1.80 2.77
N GLU A 58 0.28 -2.86 3.58
CA GLU A 58 -0.74 -3.27 4.54
C GLU A 58 -1.03 -2.18 5.59
N ALA A 59 0.02 -1.64 6.20
CA ALA A 59 -0.10 -0.57 7.19
C ALA A 59 -0.83 0.65 6.59
N THR A 60 -0.52 0.98 5.34
CA THR A 60 -1.13 2.10 4.61
C THR A 60 -2.60 1.86 4.31
N TYR A 61 -2.95 0.68 3.80
CA TYR A 61 -4.35 0.28 3.57
C TYR A 61 -5.17 0.36 4.87
N MET A 62 -4.63 -0.17 5.96
CA MET A 62 -5.28 -0.16 7.28
C MET A 62 -5.43 1.27 7.82
N GLN A 63 -4.42 2.13 7.64
CA GLN A 63 -4.50 3.53 8.05
C GLN A 63 -5.62 4.27 7.30
N LEU A 64 -5.67 4.19 5.97
CA LEU A 64 -6.69 4.85 5.15
C LEU A 64 -8.09 4.34 5.49
N THR A 65 -8.22 3.04 5.77
CA THR A 65 -9.49 2.41 6.17
C THR A 65 -9.96 2.91 7.53
N ARG A 66 -9.08 2.91 8.53
CA ARG A 66 -9.40 3.39 9.89
C ARG A 66 -9.78 4.88 9.89
N LEU A 67 -9.00 5.73 9.21
CA LEU A 67 -9.32 7.16 9.11
C LEU A 67 -10.65 7.40 8.39
N GLY A 68 -10.93 6.67 7.30
CA GLY A 68 -12.19 6.78 6.60
C GLY A 68 -13.40 6.34 7.44
N LEU A 69 -13.24 5.31 8.26
CA LEU A 69 -14.27 4.87 9.20
C LEU A 69 -14.52 5.92 10.29
N ASN A 70 -13.46 6.47 10.86
CA ASN A 70 -13.56 7.53 11.88
C ASN A 70 -14.31 8.74 11.32
N ILE A 71 -13.91 9.24 10.16
CA ILE A 71 -14.58 10.36 9.48
C ILE A 71 -16.05 10.06 9.18
N ALA A 72 -16.39 8.82 8.80
CA ALA A 72 -17.79 8.44 8.55
C ALA A 72 -18.64 8.45 9.83
N ARG A 73 -18.04 8.12 10.98
CA ARG A 73 -18.69 8.11 12.30
C ARG A 73 -18.79 9.49 12.94
N SER A 74 -17.95 10.43 12.54
CA SER A 74 -17.99 11.81 13.03
C SER A 74 -19.21 12.54 12.47
N GLN A 75 -20.27 12.62 13.28
CA GLN A 75 -21.50 13.34 12.96
C GLN A 75 -21.66 14.50 13.97
N PRO A 76 -22.16 15.68 13.55
CA PRO A 76 -22.62 16.01 12.19
C PRO A 76 -21.47 16.30 11.21
N GLU A 77 -20.29 16.64 11.70
CA GLU A 77 -19.10 16.94 10.87
C GLU A 77 -17.83 16.28 11.43
N ALA A 78 -16.85 16.06 10.55
CA ALA A 78 -15.53 15.63 10.97
C ALA A 78 -14.70 16.86 11.39
N SER A 79 -13.92 16.73 12.46
CA SER A 79 -13.01 17.80 12.89
C SER A 79 -11.94 18.08 11.83
N SER A 80 -11.47 19.34 11.80
CA SER A 80 -10.31 19.79 11.04
C SER A 80 -9.14 18.81 11.13
N ASP A 81 -8.78 18.40 12.36
CA ASP A 81 -7.64 17.52 12.60
C ASP A 81 -7.81 16.14 11.93
N MET A 82 -9.03 15.58 11.92
CA MET A 82 -9.29 14.30 11.24
C MET A 82 -9.17 14.42 9.71
N LEU A 83 -9.63 15.55 9.16
CA LEU A 83 -9.48 15.84 7.73
C LEU A 83 -8.01 16.05 7.35
N GLU A 84 -7.25 16.73 8.20
CA GLU A 84 -5.82 16.92 8.01
C GLU A 84 -5.05 15.60 8.07
N LEU A 85 -5.38 14.72 9.04
CA LEU A 85 -4.80 13.38 9.13
C LEU A 85 -5.07 12.55 7.87
N MET A 86 -6.29 12.63 7.31
CA MET A 86 -6.61 12.00 6.04
C MET A 86 -5.76 12.58 4.89
N ASN A 87 -5.65 13.91 4.80
CA ASN A 87 -4.88 14.56 3.76
C ASN A 87 -3.39 14.17 3.80
N ARG A 88 -2.79 14.13 5.00
CA ARG A 88 -1.41 13.67 5.19
C ARG A 88 -1.23 12.20 4.79
N ALA A 89 -2.21 11.34 5.12
CA ALA A 89 -2.18 9.94 4.72
C ALA A 89 -2.26 9.79 3.19
N ILE A 90 -3.11 10.57 2.51
CA ILE A 90 -3.21 10.61 1.04
C ILE A 90 -1.85 10.98 0.42
N ILE A 91 -1.27 12.12 0.83
CA ILE A 91 0.01 12.61 0.29
C ILE A 91 1.12 11.57 0.48
N ARG A 92 1.22 11.00 1.69
CA ARG A 92 2.22 9.97 1.98
C ARG A 92 2.01 8.74 1.10
N THR A 93 0.78 8.27 0.96
CA THR A 93 0.48 7.07 0.15
C THR A 93 0.83 7.29 -1.31
N GLN A 94 0.49 8.45 -1.88
CA GLN A 94 0.83 8.81 -3.25
C GLN A 94 2.35 8.86 -3.48
N ALA A 95 3.13 9.28 -2.49
CA ALA A 95 4.59 9.29 -2.58
C ALA A 95 5.22 7.90 -2.45
N ARG A 96 4.59 6.98 -1.70
CA ARG A 96 5.14 5.63 -1.46
C ARG A 96 4.85 4.64 -2.57
N ILE A 97 3.67 4.71 -3.19
CA ILE A 97 3.26 3.75 -4.21
C ILE A 97 4.32 3.59 -5.32
N PRO A 98 4.85 4.67 -5.93
CA PRO A 98 5.87 4.54 -6.98
C PRO A 98 7.16 3.86 -6.50
N ALA A 99 7.53 4.04 -5.23
CA ALA A 99 8.72 3.40 -4.66
C ALA A 99 8.50 1.89 -4.50
N TRP A 100 7.33 1.48 -4.04
CA TRP A 100 6.96 0.06 -3.94
C TRP A 100 6.85 -0.62 -5.31
N GLU A 101 6.20 0.05 -6.28
CA GLU A 101 6.13 -0.42 -7.67
C GLU A 101 7.54 -0.64 -8.23
N ARG A 102 8.47 0.27 -7.95
CA ARG A 102 9.85 0.16 -8.38
C ARG A 102 10.61 -0.99 -7.73
N SER A 103 10.51 -1.15 -6.41
CA SER A 103 11.14 -2.29 -5.70
C SER A 103 10.65 -3.63 -6.27
N LEU A 104 9.35 -3.75 -6.55
CA LEU A 104 8.78 -4.93 -7.19
C LEU A 104 9.34 -5.17 -8.59
N GLU A 105 9.42 -4.12 -9.40
CA GLU A 105 9.97 -4.21 -10.76
C GLU A 105 11.45 -4.64 -10.73
N GLU A 106 12.24 -4.12 -9.80
CA GLU A 106 13.65 -4.46 -9.64
C GLU A 106 13.83 -5.95 -9.30
N VAL A 107 13.05 -6.50 -8.36
CA VAL A 107 13.08 -7.94 -8.05
C VAL A 107 12.68 -8.80 -9.25
N LYS A 108 11.62 -8.40 -9.96
CA LYS A 108 11.15 -9.14 -11.14
C LYS A 108 12.17 -9.16 -12.27
N LEU A 109 12.82 -8.03 -12.53
CA LEU A 109 13.85 -7.92 -13.56
C LEU A 109 15.09 -8.75 -13.21
N GLU A 110 15.56 -8.67 -11.96
CA GLU A 110 16.76 -9.39 -11.52
C GLU A 110 16.60 -10.91 -11.70
N TRP A 111 15.43 -11.43 -11.34
CA TRP A 111 15.17 -12.87 -11.34
C TRP A 111 14.35 -13.36 -12.54
N ASN A 112 14.12 -12.48 -13.52
CA ASN A 112 13.31 -12.74 -14.71
C ASN A 112 11.95 -13.40 -14.36
N LEU A 113 11.26 -12.80 -13.40
CA LEU A 113 9.92 -13.18 -12.93
C LEU A 113 8.83 -12.39 -13.69
N PRO A 114 7.62 -12.96 -13.84
CA PRO A 114 6.49 -12.26 -14.45
C PRO A 114 5.98 -11.08 -13.60
#